data_AF-A0A970DK22-F1
#
_entry.id   AF-A0A970DK22-F1
#
_cell.length_a   1.000
_cell.length_b   1.000
_cell.length_c   1.000
_cell.angle_alpha   90.00
_cell.angle_beta   90.00
_cell.angle_gamma   90.00
#
_symmetry.space_group_name_H-M   'P 1'
#
loop_
_entity.id
_entity.type
_entity.pdbx_description
1 polymer ?
#
loop_
_entity_poly.entity_id
_entity_poly.type
_entity_poly.pdbx_seq_one_letter_code
_entity_poly.pdbx_strand_id
1 'polypeptide(L)' 'MNKNNFPFKKRENPMDMRATTADEEAAPVRVKYTATMERELRKRVKIAAIKKGVVFSQFIEEAVIEKLNREGF' A
#
# COMPACT_ATOMS: atom_id res chain seq x y z
N MET A 1 31.12 22.05 2.73
CA MET A 1 32.02 21.88 1.55
C MET A 1 31.25 21.17 0.45
N ASN A 2 30.64 21.93 -0.46
CA ASN A 2 29.75 21.40 -1.50
C ASN A 2 30.57 20.90 -2.69
N LYS A 3 30.59 19.58 -2.87
CA LYS A 3 31.17 18.92 -4.06
C LYS A 3 30.10 18.86 -5.15
N ASN A 4 30.01 19.87 -6.00
CA ASN A 4 29.30 19.76 -7.28
C ASN A 4 30.02 20.64 -8.33
N ASN A 5 31.26 20.27 -8.63
CA ASN A 5 32.05 20.86 -9.71
C ASN A 5 31.98 19.92 -10.93
N PHE A 6 30.86 19.95 -11.67
CA PHE A 6 30.77 19.34 -12.98
C PHE A 6 30.58 20.45 -14.03
N PRO A 7 31.36 20.48 -15.12
CA PRO A 7 31.34 21.56 -16.11
C PRO A 7 30.09 21.55 -17.00
N PHE A 8 29.17 20.60 -16.80
CA PHE A 8 27.91 20.51 -17.53
C PHE A 8 26.75 20.73 -16.58
N LYS A 9 25.89 21.71 -16.90
CA LYS A 9 24.59 21.88 -16.23
C LYS A 9 23.76 20.63 -16.50
N LYS A 10 23.21 20.00 -15.45
CA LYS A 10 22.22 18.93 -15.61
C LYS A 10 21.08 19.47 -16.45
N ARG A 11 20.79 18.85 -17.60
CA ARG A 11 19.62 19.16 -18.41
C ARG A 11 18.39 18.91 -17.55
N GLU A 12 17.60 19.95 -17.31
CA GLU A 12 16.31 19.80 -16.66
C GLU A 12 15.39 19.00 -17.58
N ASN A 13 14.69 18.02 -17.00
CA ASN A 13 13.73 17.21 -17.74
C ASN A 13 12.43 18.02 -17.90
N PRO A 14 11.98 18.33 -19.13
CA PRO A 14 10.74 19.07 -19.36
C PRO A 14 9.45 18.28 -19.00
N MET A 15 9.60 17.05 -18.50
CA MET A 15 8.52 16.18 -18.00
C MET A 15 8.50 16.10 -16.46
N ASP A 16 9.37 16.83 -15.75
CA ASP A 16 9.36 16.86 -14.28
C ASP A 16 8.21 17.75 -13.79
N MET A 17 6.96 17.29 -14.02
CA MET A 17 5.73 17.86 -13.46
C MET A 17 5.60 17.53 -11.97
N ARG A 18 6.63 17.79 -11.19
CA ARG A 18 6.63 17.64 -9.71
C ARG A 18 6.12 18.87 -8.98
N ALA A 19 5.31 19.68 -9.65
CA ALA A 19 4.66 20.85 -9.06
C ALA A 19 3.21 20.99 -9.55
N THR A 20 2.38 19.99 -9.28
CA THR A 20 0.94 20.18 -9.13
C THR A 20 0.53 19.62 -7.78
N THR A 21 0.39 20.53 -6.82
CA THR A 21 -0.37 20.36 -5.59
C THR A 21 -1.82 20.08 -5.99
N ALA A 22 -2.19 18.80 -6.07
CA ALA A 22 -3.58 18.39 -6.00
C ALA A 22 -3.86 18.03 -4.54
N ASP A 23 -4.90 18.62 -3.98
CA ASP A 23 -5.46 18.26 -2.67
C ASP A 23 -5.81 16.77 -2.66
N GLU A 24 -4.86 15.92 -2.26
CA GLU A 24 -5.18 14.60 -1.75
C GLU A 24 -5.80 14.83 -0.37
N GLU A 25 -7.13 14.74 -0.27
CA GLU A 25 -7.78 14.43 1.02
C GLU A 25 -6.92 13.36 1.68
N ALA A 26 -6.27 13.72 2.80
CA ALA A 26 -5.26 12.88 3.41
C ALA A 26 -5.87 11.49 3.65
N ALA A 27 -5.56 10.55 2.75
CA ALA A 27 -6.14 9.21 2.82
C ALA A 27 -5.88 8.70 4.24
N PRO A 28 -6.89 8.10 4.90
CA PRO A 28 -6.75 7.68 6.28
C PRO A 28 -5.47 6.87 6.40
N VAL A 29 -4.57 7.30 7.30
CA VAL A 29 -3.22 6.77 7.41
C VAL A 29 -3.33 5.26 7.61
N ARG A 30 -3.08 4.49 6.54
CA ARG A 30 -3.21 3.03 6.58
C ARG A 30 -2.15 2.50 7.54
N VAL A 31 -2.58 2.08 8.72
CA VAL A 31 -1.70 1.47 9.72
C VAL A 31 -1.27 0.11 9.18
N LYS A 32 0.04 -0.09 9.06
CA LYS A 32 0.61 -1.35 8.61
C LYS A 32 0.68 -2.32 9.78
N TYR A 33 0.11 -3.51 9.61
CA TYR A 33 0.18 -4.58 10.60
C TYR A 33 1.03 -5.73 10.07
N THR A 34 1.87 -6.29 10.94
CA THR A 34 2.59 -7.54 10.68
C THR A 34 1.94 -8.66 11.50
N ALA A 35 1.43 -9.68 10.82
CA ALA A 35 0.85 -10.85 11.46
C ALA A 35 1.59 -12.12 11.04
N THR A 36 1.82 -13.01 12.01
CA THR A 36 2.31 -14.36 11.74
C THR A 36 1.12 -15.25 11.36
N MET A 37 1.30 -16.07 10.33
CA MET A 37 0.29 -17.03 9.87
C MET A 37 1.00 -18.32 9.50
N GLU A 38 0.34 -19.44 9.77
CA GLU A 38 0.81 -20.73 9.29
C GLU A 38 0.88 -20.76 7.76
N ARG A 39 1.86 -21.51 7.22
CA ARG A 39 2.13 -21.56 5.78
C ARG A 39 0.94 -22.07 4.98
N GLU A 40 0.26 -23.09 5.47
CA GLU A 40 -0.89 -23.69 4.77
C GLU A 40 -2.08 -22.75 4.75
N LEU A 41 -2.38 -22.14 5.90
CA LEU A 41 -3.42 -21.13 6.02
C LEU A 41 -3.16 -19.96 5.05
N ARG A 42 -1.92 -19.44 5.00
CA ARG A 42 -1.54 -18.35 4.09
C ARG A 42 -1.79 -18.70 2.62
N LYS A 43 -1.51 -19.95 2.20
CA LYS A 43 -1.79 -20.41 0.83
C LYS A 43 -3.30 -20.41 0.55
N ARG A 44 -4.10 -20.97 1.46
CA ARG A 44 -5.56 -21.05 1.31
C ARG A 44 -6.19 -19.66 1.21
N VAL A 45 -5.76 -18.71 2.04
CA VAL A 45 -6.25 -17.32 2.04
C VAL A 45 -5.88 -16.63 0.73
N LYS A 46 -4.65 -16.81 0.22
CA LYS A 46 -4.27 -16.24 -1.09
C LYS A 46 -5.13 -16.77 -2.23
N ILE A 47 -5.38 -18.07 -2.26
CA ILE A 47 -6.25 -18.68 -3.28
C ILE A 47 -7.68 -18.13 -3.15
N ALA A 48 -8.21 -17.99 -1.93
CA ALA A 48 -9.54 -17.45 -1.70
C ALA A 48 -9.67 -15.99 -2.15
N ALA A 49 -8.66 -15.15 -1.88
CA ALA A 49 -8.62 -13.77 -2.34
C ALA A 49 -8.67 -13.68 -3.88
N ILE A 50 -7.85 -14.49 -4.57
CA ILE A 50 -7.84 -14.55 -6.03
C ILE A 50 -9.20 -15.02 -6.58
N LYS A 51 -9.81 -16.04 -5.96
CA LYS A 51 -11.14 -16.54 -6.38
C LYS A 51 -12.24 -15.50 -6.24
N LYS A 52 -12.15 -14.61 -5.24
CA LYS A 52 -13.06 -13.47 -5.07
C LYS A 52 -12.70 -12.26 -5.95
N GLY A 53 -11.56 -12.28 -6.64
CA GLY A 53 -11.11 -11.16 -7.48
C GLY A 53 -10.65 -9.93 -6.68
N VAL A 54 -10.30 -10.10 -5.40
CA VAL A 54 -9.90 -9.00 -4.50
C VAL A 54 -8.42 -9.09 -4.13
N VAL A 55 -7.84 -7.95 -3.76
CA VAL A 55 -6.46 -7.89 -3.27
C VAL A 55 -6.36 -8.60 -1.92
N PHE A 56 -5.24 -9.29 -1.68
CA PHE A 56 -5.03 -10.06 -0.44
C PHE A 56 -5.21 -9.24 0.85
N SER A 57 -4.77 -7.97 0.88
CA SER A 57 -4.96 -7.08 2.03
C SER A 57 -6.43 -6.80 2.29
N GLN A 58 -7.18 -6.46 1.24
CA GLN A 58 -8.61 -6.19 1.31
C GLN A 58 -9.39 -7.43 1.78
N PHE A 59 -9.02 -8.61 1.28
CA PHE A 59 -9.61 -9.87 1.74
C PHE A 59 -9.45 -10.07 3.25
N ILE A 60 -8.28 -9.74 3.80
CA ILE A 60 -8.03 -9.83 5.24
C ILE A 60 -8.87 -8.80 6.00
N GLU A 61 -8.92 -7.55 5.52
CA GLU A 61 -9.73 -6.49 6.13
C GLU A 61 -11.21 -6.89 6.21
N GLU A 62 -11.79 -7.35 5.10
CA GLU A 62 -13.17 -7.83 5.04
C GLU A 62 -13.43 -8.99 6.02
N ALA A 63 -12.52 -9.97 6.07
CA ALA A 63 -12.65 -11.12 6.96
C ALA A 63 -12.55 -10.72 8.45
N VAL A 64 -11.70 -9.74 8.78
CA VAL A 64 -11.59 -9.22 10.15
C VAL A 64 -12.85 -8.45 10.53
N ILE A 65 -13.37 -7.60 9.65
CA ILE A 65 -14.61 -6.86 9.87
C ILE A 65 -15.79 -7.82 10.08
N GLU A 66 -15.93 -8.85 9.24
CA GLU A 66 -16.99 -9.85 9.38
C GLU A 66 -16.90 -10.57 10.74
N LYS A 67 -15.68 -10.89 11.17
CA LYS A 67 -15.44 -11.53 12.47
C LYS A 67 -15.81 -10.60 13.63
N LEU A 68 -15.38 -9.35 13.61
CA LEU A 68 -15.68 -8.37 14.67
C LEU A 68 -17.19 -8.12 14.79
N ASN A 69 -17.87 -7.94 13.66
CA ASN A 69 -19.32 -7.78 13.62
C ASN A 69 -20.07 -8.99 14.19
N ARG A 70 -19.54 -10.21 14.00
CA ARG A 70 -20.12 -11.44 14.56
C ARG A 70 -19.88 -11.57 16.05
N GLU A 71 -18.71 -11.16 16.53
CA GLU A 71 -18.31 -11.21 17.94
C GLU A 71 -18.86 -10.02 18.75
N GLY A 72 -19.44 -9.01 18.08
CA GLY A 72 -20.06 -7.86 18.72
C GLY A 72 -19.06 -6.79 19.19
N PHE A 73 -17.92 -6.68 18.50
CA PHE A 73 -16.91 -5.64 18.69
C PHE A 73 -17.02 -4.54 17.63
#